data_AF-A0A3N4V675-F1
#
_entry.id   AF-A0A3N4V675-F1
#
_cell.length_a   1.000
_cell.length_b   1.000
_cell.length_c   1.000
_cell.angle_alpha   90.00
_cell.angle_beta   90.00
_cell.angle_gamma   90.00
#
_symmetry.space_group_name_H-M   'P 1'
#
loop_
_entity.id
_entity.type
_entity.pdbx_description
1 polymer ?
#
loop_
_entity_poly.entity_id
_entity_poly.type
_entity_poly.pdbx_seq_one_letter_code
_entity_poly.pdbx_strand_id
1 'polypeptide(L)'
;MHRSIRRRVAVGLATVTVSALVAVAGASAAVAAPSSSFPKGIDVSEWQSHFQGNPDVDWAAQKAAGVQFALIKASGGYKVTNEAFADQWNGAYNAGLIRGAYHLAAPNLPSTNLTKNAITQADYFASKASDTAQGKLWSAGGQTLPPVLDIEKNNQQTSINACFGMTPTQLQSWIKSYLAEVTAKVGRTPIIYTSRDFWTECVGNSTKTFAGTALWQASYDSTVGAIPSSWATWTMWQWREGKNTAGNGGTDYDQDVYNGTLTSLHLLADPTYGHGTSTAPRLHDFNGDKKNDLLVVSSAGGAYFYKGNAKGYLLSSSSVAMGSGLKSYNAFAAVGKIKSSGYAGLYARSSSGTLYYFPIGATGKLGTRVTAAKGWSALSNITSAGDFNGDGIADLVAVDKVGVLWAYLGAGNGTFKGRVQFGSGWNSKTALVGAGDFTGDGNADLLARDSAGRLALYTHSPSSSSLRGSTLASSGWNSYKRLFTPGDITGDGKADLIGVGTSGKTYLFPGTGKAATPFAARKAFGSSTSWGTRLFVG
;
A
#
# COMPACT_ATOMS: atom_id res chain seq x y z
N MET A 1 50.22 -1.71 18.65
CA MET A 1 51.24 -0.90 19.39
C MET A 1 51.99 -0.02 18.39
N HIS A 2 52.47 1.16 18.83
CA HIS A 2 53.12 2.28 18.11
C HIS A 2 52.18 3.43 17.71
N ARG A 3 51.98 4.47 18.54
CA ARG A 3 52.84 5.62 18.99
C ARG A 3 52.95 6.78 17.98
N SER A 4 52.25 7.85 18.35
CA SER A 4 52.42 9.30 18.15
C SER A 4 53.72 9.85 17.54
N ILE A 5 53.58 10.91 16.73
CA ILE A 5 54.59 11.97 16.58
C ILE A 5 53.92 13.33 16.82
N ARG A 6 54.31 13.98 17.93
CA ARG A 6 54.09 15.41 18.20
C ARG A 6 55.30 16.20 17.67
N ARG A 7 55.09 17.35 17.04
CA ARG A 7 56.12 18.39 16.89
C ARG A 7 55.64 19.68 17.58
N ARG A 8 56.50 20.19 18.47
CA ARG A 8 56.40 21.51 19.12
C ARG A 8 57.25 22.50 18.32
N VAL A 9 56.76 23.73 18.16
CA VAL A 9 57.58 24.93 17.91
C VAL A 9 57.04 26.05 18.81
N ALA A 10 57.96 26.86 19.33
CA ALA A 10 57.81 27.79 20.45
C ALA A 10 57.28 29.19 20.07
N VAL A 11 56.42 29.68 20.95
CA VAL A 11 56.24 31.03 21.54
C VAL A 11 56.79 32.27 20.82
N GLY A 12 55.88 33.20 20.50
CA GLY A 12 56.10 34.65 20.56
C GLY A 12 54.97 35.29 21.39
N LEU A 13 55.32 35.96 22.50
CA LEU A 13 54.39 36.71 23.36
C LEU A 13 54.12 38.09 22.74
N ALA A 14 52.85 38.48 22.61
CA ALA A 14 52.44 39.88 22.68
C ALA A 14 50.97 40.01 23.12
N THR A 15 50.80 40.70 24.24
CA THR A 15 49.62 41.45 24.71
C THR A 15 48.30 40.72 24.98
N VAL A 16 47.92 40.80 26.26
CA VAL A 16 46.70 40.31 26.90
C VAL A 16 45.49 41.15 26.44
N THR A 17 44.56 40.49 25.77
CA THR A 17 43.12 40.77 25.91
C THR A 17 42.48 39.47 26.39
N VAL A 18 42.00 39.44 27.63
CA VAL A 18 41.20 38.34 28.16
C VAL A 18 39.83 38.41 27.51
N SER A 19 39.73 37.88 26.29
CA SER A 19 38.46 37.42 25.76
C SER A 19 38.28 36.00 26.28
N ALA A 20 37.34 35.80 27.20
CA ALA A 20 36.91 34.48 27.61
C ALA A 20 36.38 33.73 26.37
N LEU A 21 37.26 32.98 25.71
CA LEU A 21 36.89 31.93 24.78
C LEU A 21 36.32 30.80 25.64
N VAL A 22 35.03 30.90 25.93
CA VAL A 22 34.23 29.70 26.18
C VAL A 22 34.40 28.86 24.93
N ALA A 23 35.16 27.77 25.03
CA ALA A 23 35.09 26.68 24.08
C ALA A 23 33.66 26.12 24.19
N VAL A 24 32.74 26.72 23.43
CA VAL A 24 31.49 26.05 23.10
C VAL A 24 31.93 24.91 22.19
N ALA A 25 32.20 23.75 22.79
CA ALA A 25 32.14 22.50 22.05
C ALA A 25 30.79 22.53 21.34
N GLY A 26 30.82 22.71 20.02
CA GLY A 26 29.63 22.72 19.19
C GLY A 26 28.99 21.35 19.30
N ALA A 27 28.10 21.18 20.28
CA ALA A 27 27.16 20.10 20.27
C ALA A 27 26.33 20.32 19.02
N SER A 28 26.58 19.52 17.98
CA SER A 28 25.72 19.45 16.81
C SER A 28 24.29 19.30 17.34
N ALA A 29 23.43 20.27 17.05
CA ALA A 29 22.04 20.20 17.50
C ALA A 29 21.44 18.88 17.01
N ALA A 30 20.83 18.12 17.92
CA ALA A 30 20.20 16.87 17.56
C ALA A 30 19.16 17.15 16.46
N VAL A 31 19.16 16.30 15.43
CA VAL A 31 18.18 16.39 14.34
C VAL A 31 16.78 16.32 14.93
N ALA A 32 15.93 17.28 14.59
CA ALA A 32 14.56 17.32 15.08
C ALA A 32 13.75 16.14 14.53
N ALA A 33 12.96 15.49 15.38
CA ALA A 33 12.15 14.35 14.96
C ALA A 33 11.11 14.76 13.90
N PRO A 34 10.82 13.89 12.92
CA PRO A 34 9.74 14.08 11.96
C PRO A 34 8.37 14.18 12.62
N SER A 35 7.35 14.56 11.85
CA SER A 35 5.96 14.65 12.32
C SER A 35 5.55 13.42 13.14
N SER A 36 4.98 13.66 14.33
CA SER A 36 4.50 12.59 15.22
C SER A 36 3.33 11.80 14.64
N SER A 37 2.75 12.23 13.50
CA SER A 37 1.68 11.52 12.81
C SER A 37 2.17 10.28 12.05
N PHE A 38 3.46 10.20 11.72
CA PHE A 38 4.00 9.05 11.00
C PHE A 38 4.27 7.88 11.96
N PRO A 39 3.94 6.63 11.58
CA PRO A 39 4.38 5.45 12.31
C PRO A 39 5.91 5.48 12.45
N LYS A 40 6.38 5.34 13.69
CA LYS A 40 7.81 5.28 14.03
C LYS A 40 8.36 3.88 13.78
N GLY A 41 9.58 3.82 13.31
CA GLY A 41 10.33 2.58 13.15
C GLY A 41 11.76 2.71 13.66
N ILE A 42 12.43 1.58 13.71
CA ILE A 42 13.87 1.47 13.90
C ILE A 42 14.42 0.45 12.92
N ASP A 43 15.73 0.49 12.69
CA ASP A 43 16.42 -0.63 12.07
C ASP A 43 17.64 -1.06 12.89
N VAL A 44 17.93 -2.36 12.81
CA VAL A 44 18.92 -3.03 13.66
C VAL A 44 19.70 -4.10 12.92
N SER A 45 20.85 -4.44 13.47
CA SER A 45 21.76 -5.47 12.98
C SER A 45 22.42 -6.21 14.14
N GLU A 46 23.44 -7.02 13.85
CA GLU A 46 24.30 -7.66 14.86
C GLU A 46 24.89 -6.64 15.86
N TRP A 47 25.06 -5.37 15.47
CA TRP A 47 25.61 -4.32 16.35
C TRP A 47 24.73 -4.00 17.56
N GLN A 48 23.44 -4.34 17.53
CA GLN A 48 22.50 -4.19 18.64
C GLN A 48 22.22 -5.55 19.29
N SER A 49 23.29 -6.26 19.63
CA SER A 49 23.18 -7.59 20.26
C SER A 49 24.40 -7.95 21.11
N HIS A 50 24.22 -8.97 21.94
CA HIS A 50 25.27 -9.56 22.76
C HIS A 50 26.45 -10.11 21.95
N PHE A 51 26.25 -10.47 20.68
CA PHE A 51 27.34 -10.90 19.78
C PHE A 51 28.38 -9.79 19.55
N GLN A 52 28.02 -8.53 19.73
CA GLN A 52 28.93 -7.37 19.62
C GLN A 52 29.29 -6.77 20.99
N GLY A 53 29.07 -7.52 22.07
CA GLY A 53 29.31 -7.07 23.45
C GLY A 53 28.32 -5.97 23.90
N ASN A 54 27.19 -5.84 23.22
CA ASN A 54 26.13 -4.89 23.53
C ASN A 54 24.91 -5.62 24.13
N PRO A 55 24.00 -4.94 24.85
CA PRO A 55 22.72 -5.54 25.23
C PRO A 55 21.91 -5.93 23.99
N ASP A 56 21.10 -6.98 24.11
CA ASP A 56 20.09 -7.30 23.10
C ASP A 56 18.97 -6.26 23.09
N VAL A 57 18.28 -6.16 21.95
CA VAL A 57 17.18 -5.21 21.76
C VAL A 57 16.03 -5.50 22.73
N ASP A 58 15.70 -4.52 23.57
CA ASP A 58 14.49 -4.56 24.40
C ASP A 58 13.26 -4.17 23.58
N TRP A 59 12.68 -5.16 22.90
CA TRP A 59 11.51 -4.98 22.04
C TRP A 59 10.27 -4.48 22.79
N ALA A 60 10.09 -4.85 24.06
CA ALA A 60 8.97 -4.40 24.87
C ALA A 60 9.10 -2.90 25.18
N ALA A 61 10.31 -2.44 25.53
CA ALA A 61 10.60 -1.02 25.69
C ALA A 61 10.42 -0.24 24.38
N GLN A 62 10.86 -0.78 23.24
CA GLN A 62 10.64 -0.14 21.94
C GLN A 62 9.15 0.00 21.61
N LYS A 63 8.36 -1.05 21.83
CA LYS A 63 6.90 -0.99 21.63
C LYS A 63 6.26 0.05 22.55
N ALA A 64 6.66 0.09 23.83
CA ALA A 64 6.18 1.08 24.80
C ALA A 64 6.56 2.53 24.41
N ALA A 65 7.70 2.72 23.77
CA ALA A 65 8.14 4.01 23.21
C ALA A 65 7.38 4.43 21.93
N GLY A 66 6.46 3.58 21.45
CA GLY A 66 5.60 3.86 20.29
C GLY A 66 6.17 3.40 18.95
N VAL A 67 7.26 2.62 18.94
CA VAL A 67 7.76 1.98 17.72
C VAL A 67 6.68 1.04 17.17
N GLN A 68 6.45 1.13 15.85
CA GLN A 68 5.45 0.34 15.14
C GLN A 68 6.09 -0.68 14.20
N PHE A 69 7.28 -0.41 13.68
CA PHE A 69 8.00 -1.35 12.83
C PHE A 69 9.51 -1.43 13.10
N ALA A 70 10.12 -2.54 12.67
CA ALA A 70 11.56 -2.76 12.74
C ALA A 70 12.10 -3.34 11.43
N LEU A 71 13.21 -2.82 10.89
CA LEU A 71 13.95 -3.46 9.80
C LEU A 71 15.21 -4.12 10.34
N ILE A 72 15.43 -5.38 9.99
CA ILE A 72 16.40 -6.23 10.69
C ILE A 72 17.35 -6.83 9.65
N LYS A 73 18.65 -6.63 9.82
CA LYS A 73 19.65 -7.22 8.93
C LYS A 73 19.56 -8.74 9.01
N ALA A 74 19.39 -9.41 7.88
CA ALA A 74 19.50 -10.87 7.83
C ALA A 74 20.87 -11.31 7.33
N SER A 75 21.39 -10.62 6.31
CA SER A 75 22.65 -11.00 5.68
C SER A 75 23.32 -9.84 4.95
N GLY A 76 24.56 -10.06 4.53
CA GLY A 76 25.31 -9.17 3.65
C GLY A 76 26.17 -9.92 2.63
N GLY A 77 26.18 -9.44 1.40
CA GLY A 77 26.88 -10.07 0.28
C GLY A 77 26.47 -11.54 0.09
N TYR A 78 27.46 -12.45 0.10
CA TYR A 78 27.21 -13.88 -0.14
C TYR A 78 27.62 -14.78 1.04
N LYS A 79 28.02 -14.18 2.17
CA LYS A 79 28.59 -14.93 3.30
C LYS A 79 28.42 -14.28 4.68
N VAL A 80 28.02 -13.02 4.76
CA VAL A 80 27.87 -12.34 6.06
C VAL A 80 26.49 -12.64 6.61
N THR A 81 26.42 -13.19 7.82
CA THR A 81 25.19 -13.45 8.55
C THR A 81 25.10 -12.50 9.73
N ASN A 82 23.92 -11.94 9.98
CA ASN A 82 23.64 -11.37 11.30
C ASN A 82 23.33 -12.52 12.26
N GLU A 83 24.24 -12.79 13.20
CA GLU A 83 24.09 -13.88 14.18
C GLU A 83 22.89 -13.67 15.12
N ALA A 84 22.48 -12.41 15.33
CA ALA A 84 21.32 -12.04 16.13
C ALA A 84 19.99 -12.07 15.34
N PHE A 85 20.01 -12.37 14.03
CA PHE A 85 18.83 -12.21 13.18
C PHE A 85 17.62 -13.00 13.69
N ALA A 86 17.80 -14.25 14.09
CA ALA A 86 16.72 -15.09 14.58
C ALA A 86 16.05 -14.47 15.83
N ASP A 87 16.85 -14.04 16.80
CA ASP A 87 16.35 -13.47 18.06
C ASP A 87 15.70 -12.11 17.84
N GLN A 88 16.32 -11.26 17.02
CA GLN A 88 15.78 -9.95 16.67
C GLN A 88 14.46 -10.08 15.89
N TRP A 89 14.42 -10.97 14.88
CA TRP A 89 13.26 -11.22 14.06
C TRP A 89 12.07 -11.73 14.87
N ASN A 90 12.28 -12.72 15.72
CA ASN A 90 11.23 -13.31 16.53
C ASN A 90 10.84 -12.37 17.69
N GLY A 91 11.79 -11.68 18.30
CA GLY A 91 11.56 -10.71 19.36
C GLY A 91 10.68 -9.54 18.93
N ALA A 92 10.97 -8.94 17.77
CA ALA A 92 10.14 -7.87 17.20
C ALA A 92 8.71 -8.35 16.91
N TYR A 93 8.56 -9.56 16.36
CA TYR A 93 7.25 -10.16 16.10
C TYR A 93 6.43 -10.36 17.38
N ASN A 94 7.06 -10.95 18.40
CA ASN A 94 6.42 -11.26 19.67
C ASN A 94 6.03 -10.00 20.45
N ALA A 95 6.78 -8.90 20.29
CA ALA A 95 6.41 -7.58 20.82
C ALA A 95 5.28 -6.88 20.03
N GLY A 96 4.78 -7.48 18.95
CA GLY A 96 3.71 -6.94 18.12
C GLY A 96 4.17 -5.80 17.22
N LEU A 97 5.44 -5.80 16.80
CA LEU A 97 5.94 -4.91 15.76
C LEU A 97 5.74 -5.52 14.37
N ILE A 98 5.50 -4.65 13.38
CA ILE A 98 5.66 -5.02 11.97
C ILE A 98 7.16 -5.11 11.72
N ARG A 99 7.64 -6.11 10.98
CA ARG A 99 9.10 -6.28 10.77
C ARG A 99 9.46 -6.64 9.34
N GLY A 100 10.61 -6.20 8.87
CA GLY A 100 11.16 -6.53 7.57
C GLY A 100 12.61 -6.98 7.67
N ALA A 101 13.03 -7.85 6.76
CA ALA A 101 14.42 -8.33 6.71
C ALA A 101 15.16 -7.55 5.64
N TYR A 102 16.39 -7.13 5.90
CA TYR A 102 17.22 -6.48 4.89
C TYR A 102 18.51 -7.24 4.59
N HIS A 103 18.98 -7.03 3.36
CA HIS A 103 20.23 -7.57 2.84
C HIS A 103 21.17 -6.44 2.44
N LEU A 104 22.35 -6.37 3.06
CA LEU A 104 23.40 -5.42 2.70
C LEU A 104 24.14 -5.89 1.44
N ALA A 105 23.95 -5.18 0.33
CA ALA A 105 24.47 -5.57 -0.96
C ALA A 105 26.00 -5.49 -1.06
N ALA A 106 26.59 -6.41 -1.83
CA ALA A 106 27.98 -6.32 -2.26
C ALA A 106 28.11 -6.56 -3.79
N PRO A 107 27.60 -5.68 -4.67
CA PRO A 107 27.33 -5.98 -6.08
C PRO A 107 28.52 -6.47 -6.93
N ASN A 108 29.75 -6.22 -6.48
CA ASN A 108 31.00 -6.68 -7.10
C ASN A 108 31.46 -8.08 -6.66
N LEU A 109 30.79 -8.72 -5.69
CA LEU A 109 31.18 -10.04 -5.14
C LEU A 109 30.03 -11.07 -5.17
N PRO A 110 30.29 -12.37 -5.37
CA PRO A 110 31.61 -13.00 -5.50
C PRO A 110 32.10 -13.14 -6.95
N SER A 111 31.28 -12.75 -7.92
CA SER A 111 31.54 -13.02 -9.35
C SER A 111 31.49 -11.75 -10.18
N THR A 112 32.31 -11.68 -11.21
CA THR A 112 32.25 -10.64 -12.25
C THR A 112 31.05 -10.79 -13.19
N ASN A 113 30.39 -11.96 -13.20
CA ASN A 113 29.11 -12.13 -13.88
C ASN A 113 27.99 -11.52 -13.02
N LEU A 114 27.51 -10.35 -13.44
CA LEU A 114 26.57 -9.54 -12.65
C LEU A 114 25.26 -10.25 -12.31
N THR A 115 24.68 -10.99 -13.25
CA THR A 115 23.43 -11.71 -13.01
C THR A 115 23.65 -12.87 -12.06
N LYS A 116 24.70 -13.67 -12.25
CA LYS A 116 25.05 -14.76 -11.33
C LYS A 116 25.34 -14.23 -9.93
N ASN A 117 26.04 -13.11 -9.85
CA ASN A 117 26.35 -12.42 -8.60
C ASN A 117 25.08 -11.99 -7.86
N ALA A 118 24.19 -11.25 -8.52
CA ALA A 118 22.92 -10.82 -7.96
C ALA A 118 22.07 -12.00 -7.47
N ILE A 119 21.97 -13.06 -8.27
CA ILE A 119 21.25 -14.29 -7.90
C ILE A 119 21.90 -14.96 -6.68
N THR A 120 23.23 -15.03 -6.62
CA THR A 120 23.93 -15.63 -5.47
C THR A 120 23.61 -14.91 -4.16
N GLN A 121 23.56 -13.58 -4.17
CA GLN A 121 23.21 -12.80 -2.99
C GLN A 121 21.71 -12.94 -2.65
N ALA A 122 20.83 -12.94 -3.65
CA ALA A 122 19.41 -13.18 -3.45
C ALA A 122 19.12 -14.58 -2.88
N ASP A 123 19.81 -15.62 -3.37
CA ASP A 123 19.79 -16.99 -2.84
C ASP A 123 20.24 -17.01 -1.38
N TYR A 124 21.36 -16.35 -1.09
CA TYR A 124 21.91 -16.31 0.25
C TYR A 124 21.00 -15.57 1.23
N PHE A 125 20.42 -14.45 0.82
CA PHE A 125 19.41 -13.75 1.60
C PHE A 125 18.18 -14.62 1.83
N ALA A 126 17.61 -15.22 0.78
CA ALA A 126 16.44 -16.09 0.90
C ALA A 126 16.69 -17.32 1.81
N SER A 127 17.92 -17.83 1.87
CA SER A 127 18.28 -18.92 2.76
C SER A 127 18.04 -18.60 4.24
N LYS A 128 18.06 -17.31 4.62
CA LYS A 128 17.80 -16.85 6.00
C LYS A 128 16.36 -17.07 6.46
N ALA A 129 15.47 -17.48 5.56
CA ALA A 129 14.13 -17.92 5.95
C ALA A 129 14.17 -19.07 6.99
N SER A 130 15.19 -19.94 6.96
CA SER A 130 15.34 -21.05 7.92
C SER A 130 15.60 -20.58 9.35
N ASP A 131 16.12 -19.36 9.51
CA ASP A 131 16.50 -18.79 10.80
C ASP A 131 15.28 -18.15 11.49
N THR A 132 14.13 -18.12 10.81
CA THR A 132 12.87 -17.58 11.33
C THR A 132 11.96 -18.70 11.85
N ALA A 133 11.24 -18.47 12.95
CA ALA A 133 10.28 -19.44 13.45
C ALA A 133 9.13 -19.71 12.45
N GLN A 134 8.82 -18.74 11.58
CA GLN A 134 7.78 -18.85 10.56
C GLN A 134 8.28 -19.52 9.25
N GLY A 135 9.58 -19.80 9.14
CA GLY A 135 10.21 -20.41 7.97
C GLY A 135 10.15 -19.56 6.69
N LYS A 136 9.96 -18.24 6.82
CA LYS A 136 9.76 -17.32 5.68
C LYS A 136 10.22 -15.90 5.99
N LEU A 137 10.83 -15.25 5.00
CA LEU A 137 11.16 -13.81 5.05
C LEU A 137 9.96 -12.90 4.73
N TRP A 138 8.86 -13.48 4.24
CA TRP A 138 7.57 -12.79 4.12
C TRP A 138 6.42 -13.73 4.46
N SER A 139 5.41 -13.20 5.13
CA SER A 139 4.17 -13.91 5.42
C SER A 139 3.00 -12.93 5.38
N ALA A 140 1.85 -13.41 4.91
CA ALA A 140 0.58 -12.70 5.07
C ALA A 140 0.26 -12.50 6.57
N GLY A 141 -0.67 -11.59 6.86
CA GLY A 141 -1.05 -11.14 8.20
C GLY A 141 -0.56 -9.73 8.56
N GLY A 142 0.09 -9.03 7.62
CA GLY A 142 0.52 -7.63 7.71
C GLY A 142 1.50 -7.29 8.83
N GLN A 143 2.17 -8.26 9.43
CA GLN A 143 3.27 -8.03 10.37
C GLN A 143 4.65 -8.31 9.76
N THR A 144 4.71 -8.68 8.49
CA THR A 144 5.97 -8.98 7.79
C THR A 144 6.08 -8.13 6.53
N LEU A 145 6.98 -7.16 6.52
CA LEU A 145 7.23 -6.26 5.39
C LEU A 145 7.80 -7.01 4.18
N PRO A 146 7.67 -6.46 2.96
CA PRO A 146 8.48 -6.92 1.85
C PRO A 146 9.97 -6.88 2.25
N PRO A 147 10.78 -7.82 1.76
CA PRO A 147 12.21 -7.79 2.03
C PRO A 147 12.85 -6.49 1.54
N VAL A 148 14.00 -6.13 2.07
CA VAL A 148 14.71 -4.90 1.71
C VAL A 148 16.04 -5.24 1.04
N LEU A 149 16.32 -4.61 -0.09
CA LEU A 149 17.68 -4.49 -0.62
C LEU A 149 18.30 -3.21 -0.06
N ASP A 150 19.28 -3.37 0.82
CA ASP A 150 20.14 -2.28 1.24
C ASP A 150 21.28 -2.14 0.23
N ILE A 151 21.24 -1.05 -0.55
CA ILE A 151 22.26 -0.72 -1.52
C ILE A 151 22.73 0.73 -1.37
N GLU A 152 23.95 0.84 -0.89
CA GLU A 152 24.56 2.10 -0.49
C GLU A 152 26.03 2.19 -0.91
N LYS A 153 26.69 3.29 -0.52
CA LYS A 153 28.10 3.51 -0.85
C LYS A 153 28.94 2.37 -0.28
N ASN A 154 29.82 1.83 -1.11
CA ASN A 154 30.86 0.92 -0.65
C ASN A 154 31.77 1.62 0.38
N ASN A 155 31.55 1.34 1.66
CA ASN A 155 32.39 1.72 2.79
C ASN A 155 33.19 0.53 3.36
N GLN A 156 32.92 -0.69 2.85
CA GLN A 156 33.52 -1.95 3.33
C GLN A 156 34.83 -2.29 2.63
N GLN A 157 35.02 -1.85 1.38
CA GLN A 157 36.21 -2.16 0.58
C GLN A 157 36.96 -0.88 0.19
N THR A 158 38.07 -0.61 0.88
CA THR A 158 38.87 0.63 0.70
C THR A 158 39.64 0.70 -0.63
N SER A 159 39.80 -0.42 -1.33
CA SER A 159 40.52 -0.49 -2.62
C SER A 159 39.62 -0.27 -3.85
N ILE A 160 38.31 -0.08 -3.65
CA ILE A 160 37.31 0.06 -4.70
C ILE A 160 36.51 1.33 -4.43
N ASN A 161 36.05 2.02 -5.47
CA ASN A 161 35.28 3.26 -5.32
C ASN A 161 33.92 3.01 -4.62
N ALA A 162 33.24 4.10 -4.26
CA ALA A 162 31.94 4.08 -3.58
C ALA A 162 30.84 3.35 -4.39
N CYS A 163 31.02 3.19 -5.70
CA CYS A 163 30.10 2.52 -6.61
C CYS A 163 30.52 1.08 -6.95
N PHE A 164 31.28 0.41 -6.06
CA PHE A 164 31.73 -0.98 -6.22
C PHE A 164 32.60 -1.23 -7.46
N GLY A 165 33.21 -0.19 -8.04
CA GLY A 165 33.96 -0.27 -9.29
C GLY A 165 33.07 -0.50 -10.52
N MET A 166 31.77 -0.22 -10.40
CA MET A 166 30.75 -0.49 -11.42
C MET A 166 30.24 0.80 -12.05
N THR A 167 29.84 0.70 -13.32
CA THR A 167 29.11 1.76 -14.01
C THR A 167 27.64 1.80 -13.59
N PRO A 168 26.94 2.93 -13.80
CA PRO A 168 25.51 3.03 -13.55
C PRO A 168 24.67 1.92 -14.20
N THR A 169 24.92 1.60 -15.47
CA THR A 169 24.18 0.54 -16.18
C THR A 169 24.40 -0.83 -15.56
N GLN A 170 25.62 -1.12 -15.10
CA GLN A 170 25.92 -2.39 -14.44
C GLN A 170 25.22 -2.51 -13.09
N LEU A 171 25.23 -1.45 -12.27
CA LEU A 171 24.48 -1.44 -11.00
C LEU A 171 22.98 -1.56 -11.23
N GLN A 172 22.42 -0.84 -12.21
CA GLN A 172 21.01 -1.00 -12.57
C GLN A 172 20.68 -2.44 -12.99
N SER A 173 21.54 -3.09 -13.78
CA SER A 173 21.34 -4.49 -14.18
C SER A 173 21.42 -5.44 -12.98
N TRP A 174 22.38 -5.23 -12.08
CA TRP A 174 22.55 -6.04 -10.89
C TRP A 174 21.33 -5.92 -9.96
N ILE A 175 20.88 -4.69 -9.68
CA ILE A 175 19.69 -4.42 -8.84
C ILE A 175 18.47 -5.12 -9.45
N LYS A 176 18.22 -4.99 -10.76
CA LYS A 176 17.10 -5.66 -11.42
C LYS A 176 17.14 -7.18 -11.23
N SER A 177 18.29 -7.80 -11.44
CA SER A 177 18.44 -9.26 -11.28
C SER A 177 18.22 -9.69 -9.84
N TYR A 178 18.75 -8.93 -8.87
CA TYR A 178 18.54 -9.21 -7.44
C TYR A 178 17.06 -9.11 -7.06
N LEU A 179 16.41 -7.99 -7.41
CA LEU A 179 15.00 -7.77 -7.09
C LEU A 179 14.11 -8.85 -7.72
N ALA A 180 14.36 -9.23 -8.97
CA ALA A 180 13.60 -10.27 -9.65
C ALA A 180 13.74 -11.62 -8.95
N GLU A 181 14.96 -12.01 -8.55
CA GLU A 181 15.21 -13.29 -7.89
C GLU A 181 14.59 -13.34 -6.48
N VAL A 182 14.74 -12.28 -5.67
CA VAL A 182 14.08 -12.21 -4.36
C VAL A 182 12.56 -12.23 -4.52
N THR A 183 12.01 -11.51 -5.50
CA THR A 183 10.57 -11.53 -5.78
C THR A 183 10.10 -12.93 -6.14
N ALA A 184 10.86 -13.68 -6.96
CA ALA A 184 10.52 -15.04 -7.35
C ALA A 184 10.50 -16.00 -6.15
N LYS A 185 11.42 -15.84 -5.19
CA LYS A 185 11.51 -16.72 -4.00
C LYS A 185 10.54 -16.35 -2.89
N VAL A 186 10.32 -15.06 -2.66
CA VAL A 186 9.60 -14.55 -1.49
C VAL A 186 8.17 -14.14 -1.85
N GLY A 187 7.87 -13.91 -3.14
CA GLY A 187 6.55 -13.51 -3.63
C GLY A 187 6.25 -12.02 -3.48
N ARG A 188 7.22 -11.21 -3.06
CA ARG A 188 7.07 -9.75 -2.88
C ARG A 188 8.26 -9.00 -3.47
N THR A 189 7.97 -7.92 -4.19
CA THR A 189 9.00 -6.98 -4.68
C THR A 189 9.71 -6.33 -3.51
N PRO A 190 11.06 -6.39 -3.44
CA PRO A 190 11.78 -5.76 -2.34
C PRO A 190 11.63 -4.24 -2.30
N ILE A 191 11.68 -3.69 -1.09
CA ILE A 191 11.92 -2.25 -0.84
C ILE A 191 13.39 -1.98 -1.15
N ILE A 192 13.71 -0.84 -1.75
CA ILE A 192 15.10 -0.41 -1.93
C ILE A 192 15.44 0.59 -0.83
N TYR A 193 16.45 0.27 -0.03
CA TYR A 193 17.13 1.23 0.85
C TYR A 193 18.32 1.85 0.14
N THR A 194 18.40 3.19 0.17
CA THR A 194 19.52 3.93 -0.40
C THR A 194 19.53 5.40 0.05
N SER A 195 20.64 6.10 -0.20
CA SER A 195 20.70 7.56 -0.14
C SER A 195 20.54 8.18 -1.52
N ARG A 196 20.05 9.43 -1.57
CA ARG A 196 19.98 10.20 -2.83
C ARG A 196 21.33 10.27 -3.52
N ASP A 197 22.39 10.57 -2.78
CA ASP A 197 23.72 10.79 -3.34
C ASP A 197 24.26 9.52 -4.00
N PHE A 198 24.18 8.38 -3.32
CA PHE A 198 24.55 7.10 -3.92
C PHE A 198 23.74 6.82 -5.19
N TRP A 199 22.43 7.03 -5.14
CA TRP A 199 21.56 6.71 -6.26
C TRP A 199 21.86 7.59 -7.49
N THR A 200 22.07 8.89 -7.28
CA THR A 200 22.43 9.82 -8.33
C THR A 200 23.81 9.51 -8.91
N GLU A 201 24.82 9.29 -8.05
CA GLU A 201 26.21 9.05 -8.45
C GLU A 201 26.39 7.67 -9.09
N CYS A 202 25.97 6.62 -8.40
CA CYS A 202 26.30 5.23 -8.73
C CYS A 202 25.23 4.55 -9.59
N VAL A 203 23.96 4.95 -9.51
CA VAL A 203 22.87 4.32 -10.30
C VAL A 203 22.48 5.18 -11.50
N GLY A 204 22.97 6.42 -11.60
CA GLY A 204 22.87 7.26 -12.79
C GLY A 204 21.52 7.97 -12.96
N ASN A 205 20.80 8.17 -11.85
CA ASN A 205 19.63 9.04 -11.77
C ASN A 205 18.50 8.74 -12.83
N SER A 206 18.25 7.47 -13.14
CA SER A 206 17.20 7.06 -14.09
C SER A 206 15.80 7.17 -13.47
N THR A 207 14.86 7.86 -14.13
CA THR A 207 13.52 8.15 -13.56
C THR A 207 12.48 7.05 -13.75
N LYS A 208 12.73 6.03 -14.56
CA LYS A 208 11.71 5.01 -14.92
C LYS A 208 12.03 3.60 -14.47
N THR A 209 13.30 3.30 -14.20
CA THR A 209 13.75 1.92 -14.05
C THR A 209 13.16 1.23 -12.81
N PHE A 210 12.98 1.96 -11.71
CA PHE A 210 12.58 1.39 -10.41
C PHE A 210 11.30 2.02 -9.84
N ALA A 211 10.53 2.73 -10.66
CA ALA A 211 9.34 3.51 -10.24
C ALA A 211 8.18 2.67 -9.66
N GLY A 212 8.23 1.35 -9.73
CA GLY A 212 7.28 0.42 -9.13
C GLY A 212 7.74 -0.20 -7.80
N THR A 213 8.90 0.20 -7.28
CA THR A 213 9.43 -0.27 -5.99
C THR A 213 9.14 0.73 -4.88
N ALA A 214 9.08 0.26 -3.64
CA ALA A 214 9.05 1.14 -2.48
C ALA A 214 10.46 1.65 -2.15
N LEU A 215 10.55 2.90 -1.68
CA LEU A 215 11.81 3.55 -1.32
C LEU A 215 11.92 3.71 0.19
N TRP A 216 12.99 3.17 0.77
CA TRP A 216 13.47 3.54 2.10
C TRP A 216 14.68 4.47 1.94
N GLN A 217 14.48 5.76 2.19
CA GLN A 217 15.51 6.76 1.95
C GLN A 217 16.33 7.02 3.22
N ALA A 218 17.65 6.95 3.11
CA ALA A 218 18.56 7.47 4.12
C ALA A 218 18.76 8.99 3.92
N SER A 219 18.42 9.80 4.91
CA SER A 219 18.64 11.25 4.93
C SER A 219 18.58 11.76 6.37
N TYR A 220 19.73 12.03 6.99
CA TYR A 220 19.79 12.34 8.42
C TYR A 220 19.52 13.82 8.72
N ASP A 221 18.26 14.23 8.57
CA ASP A 221 17.81 15.61 8.71
C ASP A 221 16.39 15.67 9.31
N SER A 222 15.91 16.87 9.60
CA SER A 222 14.57 17.18 10.09
C SER A 222 13.50 17.11 8.99
N THR A 223 13.91 17.01 7.73
CA THR A 223 13.06 16.75 6.58
C THR A 223 13.71 15.73 5.65
N VAL A 224 12.91 14.93 4.93
CA VAL A 224 13.44 13.87 4.05
C VAL A 224 14.36 14.41 2.95
N GLY A 225 14.21 15.67 2.56
CA GLY A 225 14.94 16.29 1.47
C GLY A 225 14.45 15.82 0.09
N ALA A 226 15.31 15.93 -0.91
CA ALA A 226 14.96 15.55 -2.28
C ALA A 226 14.95 14.03 -2.46
N ILE A 227 14.01 13.56 -3.28
CA ILE A 227 13.80 12.12 -3.54
C ILE A 227 14.72 11.66 -4.68
N PRO A 228 15.44 10.53 -4.53
CA PRO A 228 16.21 9.94 -5.62
C PRO A 228 15.35 9.70 -6.86
N SER A 229 15.90 9.96 -8.04
CA SER A 229 15.17 9.80 -9.29
C SER A 229 14.85 8.32 -9.54
N SER A 230 13.57 8.02 -9.62
CA SER A 230 12.90 6.74 -9.88
C SER A 230 11.57 6.79 -9.14
N TRP A 231 11.55 7.46 -7.99
CA TRP A 231 10.40 7.59 -7.14
C TRP A 231 9.83 9.00 -7.16
N ALA A 232 8.50 9.09 -7.09
CA ALA A 232 7.80 10.36 -6.88
C ALA A 232 7.79 10.77 -5.40
N THR A 233 7.95 9.81 -4.49
CA THR A 233 7.94 10.01 -3.04
C THR A 233 8.69 8.87 -2.35
N TRP A 234 9.02 9.06 -1.07
CA TRP A 234 9.57 8.04 -0.18
C TRP A 234 8.46 7.22 0.48
N THR A 235 8.75 5.95 0.77
CA THR A 235 7.88 5.03 1.53
C THR A 235 8.29 4.98 3.00
N MET A 236 9.59 4.86 3.25
CA MET A 236 10.21 4.92 4.57
C MET A 236 11.37 5.91 4.53
N TRP A 237 11.69 6.49 5.68
CA TRP A 237 12.75 7.46 5.79
C TRP A 237 13.53 7.22 7.08
N GLN A 238 14.80 6.86 6.92
CA GLN A 238 15.78 6.81 8.00
C GLN A 238 16.29 8.23 8.23
N TRP A 239 15.84 8.84 9.33
CA TRP A 239 16.03 10.27 9.62
C TRP A 239 17.11 10.52 10.67
N ARG A 240 17.53 9.48 11.39
CA ARG A 240 18.61 9.55 12.37
C ARG A 240 19.40 8.26 12.37
N GLU A 241 20.71 8.40 12.32
CA GLU A 241 21.64 7.30 12.59
C GLU A 241 21.78 7.06 14.10
N GLY A 242 21.75 5.79 14.50
CA GLY A 242 22.05 5.32 15.84
C GLY A 242 23.54 5.21 16.08
N LYS A 243 24.03 5.69 17.23
CA LYS A 243 25.48 5.74 17.53
C LYS A 243 25.99 4.48 18.22
N ASN A 244 25.82 3.33 17.58
CA ASN A 244 26.26 2.06 18.15
C ASN A 244 27.60 1.60 17.57
N THR A 245 28.53 1.29 18.46
CA THR A 245 29.77 0.55 18.19
C THR A 245 29.86 -0.64 19.15
N ALA A 246 30.67 -1.66 18.84
CA ALA A 246 30.90 -2.77 19.77
C ALA A 246 31.31 -2.25 21.16
N GLY A 247 30.63 -2.77 22.20
CA GLY A 247 30.92 -2.49 23.61
C GLY A 247 30.51 -1.11 24.15
N ASN A 248 29.73 -0.30 23.41
CA ASN A 248 29.29 1.03 23.87
C ASN A 248 27.84 1.05 24.43
N GLY A 249 27.32 -0.10 24.85
CA GLY A 249 25.99 -0.18 25.47
C GLY A 249 24.81 -0.24 24.50
N GLY A 250 25.02 -0.05 23.19
CA GLY A 250 24.18 -0.59 22.09
C GLY A 250 22.69 -0.23 22.04
N THR A 251 22.19 0.72 22.83
CA THR A 251 20.75 1.03 22.92
C THR A 251 20.29 2.17 22.02
N ASP A 252 21.16 2.76 21.19
CA ASP A 252 20.82 3.87 20.30
C ASP A 252 20.55 3.39 18.87
N TYR A 253 19.30 3.12 18.54
CA TYR A 253 18.91 2.56 17.24
C TYR A 253 18.87 3.63 16.15
N ASP A 254 19.16 3.23 14.91
CA ASP A 254 18.73 3.97 13.73
C ASP A 254 17.21 4.21 13.81
N GLN A 255 16.75 5.39 13.39
CA GLN A 255 15.34 5.75 13.48
C GLN A 255 14.73 5.98 12.13
N ASP A 256 13.54 5.42 12.00
CA ASP A 256 12.73 5.50 10.80
C ASP A 256 11.38 6.12 11.06
N VAL A 257 10.80 6.63 9.99
CA VAL A 257 9.37 6.89 9.90
C VAL A 257 8.81 6.31 8.60
N TYR A 258 7.54 5.94 8.63
CA TYR A 258 6.81 5.48 7.46
C TYR A 258 5.87 6.58 6.93
N ASN A 259 5.87 6.78 5.61
CA ASN A 259 5.02 7.77 4.93
C ASN A 259 3.59 7.26 4.76
N GLY A 260 2.80 7.36 5.82
CA GLY A 260 1.39 6.97 5.79
C GLY A 260 0.82 6.74 7.18
N THR A 261 -0.18 5.87 7.27
CA THR A 261 -0.81 5.48 8.53
C THR A 261 -0.32 4.11 8.99
N LEU A 262 -0.60 3.74 10.24
CA LEU A 262 -0.31 2.38 10.71
C LEU A 262 -1.04 1.31 9.87
N THR A 263 -2.26 1.59 9.40
CA THR A 263 -3.01 0.72 8.51
C THR A 263 -2.30 0.55 7.17
N SER A 264 -1.89 1.65 6.52
CA SER A 264 -1.21 1.55 5.23
C SER A 264 0.18 0.93 5.33
N LEU A 265 0.84 1.02 6.50
CA LEU A 265 2.06 0.27 6.81
C LEU A 265 1.80 -1.23 6.89
N HIS A 266 0.71 -1.65 7.53
CA HIS A 266 0.31 -3.04 7.50
C HIS A 266 -0.09 -3.51 6.09
N LEU A 267 -0.68 -2.64 5.25
CA LEU A 267 -0.97 -2.95 3.84
C LEU A 267 0.29 -3.04 2.98
N LEU A 268 1.32 -2.23 3.28
CA LEU A 268 2.64 -2.43 2.69
C LEU A 268 3.18 -3.82 3.06
N ALA A 269 3.05 -4.19 4.34
CA ALA A 269 3.47 -5.50 4.82
C ALA A 269 2.69 -6.65 4.17
N ASP A 270 1.39 -6.52 4.04
CA ASP A 270 0.54 -7.47 3.33
C ASP A 270 -0.61 -6.69 2.70
N PRO A 271 -0.72 -6.63 1.36
CA PRO A 271 -1.83 -5.96 0.70
C PRO A 271 -3.19 -6.55 1.07
N THR A 272 -3.19 -7.77 1.64
CA THR A 272 -4.37 -8.42 2.21
C THR A 272 -4.52 -8.18 3.72
N TYR A 273 -3.73 -7.31 4.34
CA TYR A 273 -3.86 -7.01 5.76
C TYR A 273 -5.21 -6.35 6.07
N GLY A 274 -5.93 -6.88 7.06
CA GLY A 274 -7.32 -6.47 7.31
C GLY A 274 -8.31 -6.98 6.25
N HIS A 275 -7.80 -7.55 5.16
CA HIS A 275 -8.50 -8.36 4.17
C HIS A 275 -8.16 -9.84 4.43
N GLY A 276 -8.65 -10.39 5.54
CA GLY A 276 -8.30 -11.76 5.92
C GLY A 276 -8.35 -12.72 4.73
N THR A 277 -7.41 -13.67 4.67
CA THR A 277 -7.46 -14.82 3.76
C THR A 277 -8.70 -15.70 3.97
N SER A 278 -9.53 -15.34 4.95
CA SER A 278 -10.99 -15.39 4.86
C SER A 278 -11.52 -13.97 5.15
N THR A 279 -12.28 -13.40 4.22
CA THR A 279 -13.08 -12.17 4.38
C THR A 279 -12.33 -10.85 4.61
N ALA A 280 -12.00 -10.15 3.52
CA ALA A 280 -12.40 -8.73 3.46
C ALA A 280 -13.92 -8.66 3.76
N PRO A 281 -14.44 -7.61 4.43
CA PRO A 281 -15.86 -7.30 4.31
C PRO A 281 -16.11 -7.01 2.84
N ARG A 282 -16.59 -8.06 2.18
CA ARG A 282 -17.17 -8.09 0.86
C ARG A 282 -18.08 -6.87 0.75
N LEU A 283 -17.78 -5.98 -0.20
CA LEU A 283 -18.53 -4.75 -0.48
C LEU A 283 -20.05 -4.98 -0.43
N HIS A 284 -20.47 -6.20 -0.79
CA HIS A 284 -21.85 -6.64 -0.86
C HIS A 284 -22.22 -7.81 0.06
N ASP A 285 -21.50 -8.14 1.13
CA ASP A 285 -22.01 -9.10 2.13
C ASP A 285 -22.96 -8.40 3.11
N PHE A 286 -24.26 -8.43 2.81
CA PHE A 286 -25.26 -7.72 3.61
C PHE A 286 -25.80 -8.56 4.77
N ASN A 287 -25.48 -9.84 4.84
CA ASN A 287 -26.08 -10.77 5.79
C ASN A 287 -25.07 -11.46 6.72
N GLY A 288 -23.77 -11.22 6.50
CA GLY A 288 -22.68 -11.72 7.33
C GLY A 288 -22.33 -13.19 7.08
N ASP A 289 -22.87 -13.82 6.03
CA ASP A 289 -22.58 -15.21 5.68
C ASP A 289 -21.24 -15.38 4.95
N LYS A 290 -20.46 -14.30 4.84
CA LYS A 290 -19.17 -14.27 4.17
C LYS A 290 -19.32 -14.58 2.69
N LYS A 291 -20.40 -14.15 2.05
CA LYS A 291 -20.60 -14.25 0.59
C LYS A 291 -21.05 -12.90 0.05
N ASN A 292 -20.60 -12.55 -1.16
CA ASN A 292 -21.07 -11.32 -1.79
C ASN A 292 -22.51 -11.54 -2.27
N ASP A 293 -23.40 -10.66 -1.84
CA ASP A 293 -24.80 -10.60 -2.24
C ASP A 293 -24.99 -9.57 -3.35
N LEU A 294 -26.24 -9.36 -3.75
CA LEU A 294 -26.58 -8.37 -4.77
C LEU A 294 -27.69 -7.44 -4.28
N LEU A 295 -27.37 -6.15 -4.13
CA LEU A 295 -28.34 -5.14 -3.71
C LEU A 295 -29.20 -4.64 -4.88
N VAL A 296 -30.49 -4.54 -4.63
CA VAL A 296 -31.49 -4.02 -5.57
C VAL A 296 -32.37 -2.98 -4.89
N VAL A 297 -32.59 -1.87 -5.59
CA VAL A 297 -33.67 -0.93 -5.29
C VAL A 297 -34.74 -1.05 -6.37
N SER A 298 -35.99 -1.28 -5.96
CA SER A 298 -37.14 -1.35 -6.86
C SER A 298 -37.65 0.04 -7.24
N SER A 299 -38.40 0.15 -8.33
CA SER A 299 -39.07 1.40 -8.73
C SER A 299 -40.09 1.90 -7.71
N ALA A 300 -40.61 1.01 -6.84
CA ALA A 300 -41.47 1.37 -5.72
C ALA A 300 -40.69 1.93 -4.51
N GLY A 301 -39.35 1.91 -4.55
CA GLY A 301 -38.50 2.38 -3.46
C GLY A 301 -38.25 1.35 -2.35
N GLY A 302 -38.44 0.05 -2.63
CA GLY A 302 -38.04 -1.02 -1.73
C GLY A 302 -36.59 -1.42 -1.99
N ALA A 303 -35.80 -1.62 -0.93
CA ALA A 303 -34.44 -2.17 -0.99
C ALA A 303 -34.45 -3.65 -0.61
N TYR A 304 -33.70 -4.44 -1.37
CA TYR A 304 -33.58 -5.89 -1.21
C TYR A 304 -32.15 -6.33 -1.48
N PHE A 305 -31.73 -7.46 -0.92
CA PHE A 305 -30.55 -8.18 -1.41
C PHE A 305 -30.90 -9.61 -1.84
N TYR A 306 -30.17 -10.12 -2.82
CA TYR A 306 -30.19 -11.51 -3.24
C TYR A 306 -28.92 -12.20 -2.77
N LYS A 307 -29.05 -13.33 -2.09
CA LYS A 307 -27.91 -14.01 -1.49
C LYS A 307 -27.00 -14.65 -2.53
N GLY A 308 -25.70 -14.41 -2.47
CA GLY A 308 -24.73 -15.07 -3.33
C GLY A 308 -24.32 -16.45 -2.82
N ASN A 309 -23.83 -17.31 -3.72
CA ASN A 309 -23.35 -18.64 -3.36
C ASN A 309 -21.82 -18.78 -3.36
N ALA A 310 -21.08 -17.70 -3.61
CA ALA A 310 -19.62 -17.70 -3.77
C ALA A 310 -19.13 -18.71 -4.84
N LYS A 311 -19.91 -18.86 -5.92
CA LYS A 311 -19.56 -19.63 -7.12
C LYS A 311 -20.00 -18.90 -8.41
N GLY A 312 -20.36 -17.62 -8.29
CA GLY A 312 -20.85 -16.82 -9.41
C GLY A 312 -22.35 -16.96 -9.66
N TYR A 313 -23.13 -17.46 -8.69
CA TYR A 313 -24.58 -17.57 -8.78
C TYR A 313 -25.27 -17.03 -7.52
N LEU A 314 -26.58 -16.84 -7.61
CA LEU A 314 -27.44 -16.53 -6.48
C LEU A 314 -27.96 -17.84 -5.87
N LEU A 315 -28.06 -17.90 -4.54
CA LEU A 315 -28.58 -19.06 -3.82
C LEU A 315 -30.06 -19.31 -4.11
N SER A 316 -30.83 -18.26 -4.39
CA SER A 316 -32.23 -18.36 -4.79
C SER A 316 -32.68 -17.12 -5.56
N SER A 317 -33.81 -17.23 -6.27
CA SER A 317 -34.53 -16.08 -6.81
C SER A 317 -35.29 -15.29 -5.74
N SER A 318 -35.37 -15.79 -4.51
CA SER A 318 -35.99 -15.10 -3.37
C SER A 318 -35.05 -14.01 -2.84
N SER A 319 -35.58 -12.80 -2.71
CA SER A 319 -34.87 -11.64 -2.17
C SER A 319 -35.16 -11.44 -0.69
N VAL A 320 -34.20 -10.92 0.07
CA VAL A 320 -34.39 -10.50 1.46
C VAL A 320 -34.64 -8.99 1.49
N ALA A 321 -35.74 -8.56 2.13
CA ALA A 321 -36.06 -7.14 2.25
C ALA A 321 -35.11 -6.43 3.23
N MET A 322 -34.54 -5.30 2.81
CA MET A 322 -33.66 -4.45 3.62
C MET A 322 -34.39 -3.27 4.23
N GLY A 323 -35.36 -2.71 3.50
CA GLY A 323 -36.13 -1.53 3.91
C GLY A 323 -36.95 -0.95 2.76
N SER A 324 -37.65 0.15 3.02
CA SER A 324 -38.49 0.86 2.05
C SER A 324 -38.29 2.39 2.14
N GLY A 325 -39.06 3.17 1.38
CA GLY A 325 -38.99 4.63 1.40
C GLY A 325 -37.90 5.24 0.51
N LEU A 326 -37.31 4.45 -0.40
CA LEU A 326 -36.26 4.93 -1.30
C LEU A 326 -36.80 5.54 -2.62
N LYS A 327 -38.12 5.69 -2.77
CA LYS A 327 -38.74 6.19 -4.01
C LYS A 327 -38.35 7.63 -4.36
N SER A 328 -38.04 8.45 -3.35
CA SER A 328 -37.62 9.86 -3.52
C SER A 328 -36.14 10.03 -3.90
N TYR A 329 -35.41 8.92 -4.09
CA TYR A 329 -33.98 8.91 -4.37
C TYR A 329 -33.72 8.49 -5.82
N ASN A 330 -32.70 9.07 -6.45
CA ASN A 330 -32.44 8.92 -7.87
C ASN A 330 -31.02 8.47 -8.24
N ALA A 331 -30.16 8.27 -7.24
CA ALA A 331 -28.83 7.68 -7.41
C ALA A 331 -28.44 6.94 -6.13
N PHE A 332 -27.74 5.82 -6.29
CA PHE A 332 -27.38 4.91 -5.20
C PHE A 332 -25.96 4.40 -5.39
N ALA A 333 -25.24 4.19 -4.29
CA ALA A 333 -23.94 3.53 -4.27
C ALA A 333 -23.82 2.70 -2.99
N ALA A 334 -23.56 1.40 -3.14
CA ALA A 334 -23.26 0.52 -2.02
C ALA A 334 -21.77 0.66 -1.72
N VAL A 335 -21.44 0.80 -0.44
CA VAL A 335 -20.07 1.04 0.02
C VAL A 335 -19.70 0.01 1.07
N GLY A 336 -18.42 -0.33 1.10
CA GLY A 336 -17.87 -1.37 1.95
C GLY A 336 -17.74 -0.89 3.39
N LYS A 337 -16.70 -1.35 4.08
CA LYS A 337 -16.44 -1.02 5.48
C LYS A 337 -16.35 0.49 5.71
N ILE A 338 -17.24 1.04 6.56
CA ILE A 338 -17.19 2.46 6.94
C ILE A 338 -16.79 2.65 8.41
N LYS A 339 -16.66 1.57 9.19
CA LYS A 339 -16.14 1.60 10.57
C LYS A 339 -15.33 0.34 10.85
N SER A 340 -14.47 0.36 11.86
CA SER A 340 -13.80 -0.84 12.39
C SER A 340 -14.77 -1.99 12.72
N SER A 341 -16.04 -1.67 13.04
CA SER A 341 -17.14 -2.61 13.31
C SER A 341 -17.67 -3.38 12.08
N GLY A 342 -17.20 -3.10 10.86
CA GLY A 342 -17.32 -4.04 9.73
C GLY A 342 -18.56 -3.99 8.83
N TYR A 343 -19.46 -3.01 8.97
CA TYR A 343 -20.71 -2.99 8.20
C TYR A 343 -20.63 -2.20 6.89
N ALA A 344 -21.23 -2.75 5.83
CA ALA A 344 -21.52 -2.07 4.57
C ALA A 344 -22.58 -0.98 4.75
N GLY A 345 -22.75 -0.15 3.74
CA GLY A 345 -23.81 0.86 3.75
C GLY A 345 -24.26 1.29 2.36
N LEU A 346 -25.31 2.10 2.35
CA LEU A 346 -25.94 2.58 1.13
C LEU A 346 -25.97 4.11 1.13
N TYR A 347 -25.22 4.73 0.22
CA TYR A 347 -25.45 6.12 -0.12
C TYR A 347 -26.63 6.23 -1.08
N ALA A 348 -27.52 7.19 -0.84
CA ALA A 348 -28.64 7.49 -1.71
C ALA A 348 -28.83 9.00 -1.84
N ARG A 349 -28.89 9.49 -3.08
CA ARG A 349 -29.12 10.91 -3.38
C ARG A 349 -30.60 11.18 -3.61
N SER A 350 -31.16 12.13 -2.86
CA SER A 350 -32.54 12.60 -3.09
C SER A 350 -32.68 13.34 -4.41
N SER A 351 -33.90 13.46 -4.92
CA SER A 351 -34.22 14.30 -6.09
C SER A 351 -33.80 15.77 -5.90
N SER A 352 -33.79 16.28 -4.67
CA SER A 352 -33.31 17.62 -4.32
C SER A 352 -31.78 17.75 -4.27
N GLY A 353 -31.02 16.67 -4.46
CA GLY A 353 -29.56 16.69 -4.47
C GLY A 353 -28.91 16.65 -3.09
N THR A 354 -29.61 16.18 -2.05
CA THR A 354 -28.98 15.85 -0.76
C THR A 354 -28.54 14.39 -0.79
N LEU A 355 -27.29 14.11 -0.45
CA LEU A 355 -26.79 12.76 -0.29
C LEU A 355 -27.02 12.30 1.15
N TYR A 356 -27.67 11.15 1.30
CA TYR A 356 -27.89 10.49 2.57
C TYR A 356 -27.09 9.19 2.61
N TYR A 357 -26.64 8.82 3.81
CA TYR A 357 -26.04 7.53 4.09
C TYR A 357 -26.97 6.70 4.96
N PHE A 358 -27.23 5.46 4.55
CA PHE A 358 -27.98 4.46 5.31
C PHE A 358 -27.00 3.38 5.78
N PRO A 359 -26.75 3.24 7.09
CA PRO A 359 -26.00 2.10 7.59
C PRO A 359 -26.79 0.81 7.34
N ILE A 360 -26.12 -0.28 7.00
CA ILE A 360 -26.74 -1.61 6.91
C ILE A 360 -26.34 -2.39 8.15
N GLY A 361 -27.31 -2.76 8.99
CA GLY A 361 -27.05 -3.53 10.20
C GLY A 361 -26.65 -4.98 9.91
N ALA A 362 -26.17 -5.71 10.93
CA ALA A 362 -25.75 -7.11 10.82
C ALA A 362 -26.80 -8.07 10.23
N THR A 363 -28.09 -7.72 10.31
CA THR A 363 -29.21 -8.50 9.76
C THR A 363 -29.59 -8.06 8.33
N GLY A 364 -28.78 -7.24 7.67
CA GLY A 364 -29.03 -6.71 6.32
C GLY A 364 -30.14 -5.67 6.22
N LYS A 365 -30.54 -5.05 7.34
CA LYS A 365 -31.58 -4.01 7.37
C LYS A 365 -30.98 -2.61 7.27
N LEU A 366 -31.67 -1.72 6.56
CA LEU A 366 -31.32 -0.29 6.53
C LEU A 366 -31.62 0.32 7.89
N GLY A 367 -30.60 0.95 8.49
CA GLY A 367 -30.73 1.72 9.72
C GLY A 367 -31.10 3.18 9.46
N THR A 368 -31.14 3.96 10.54
CA THR A 368 -31.45 5.40 10.49
C THR A 368 -30.43 6.14 9.64
N ARG A 369 -30.91 6.86 8.61
CA ARG A 369 -30.05 7.60 7.70
C ARG A 369 -29.40 8.80 8.38
N VAL A 370 -28.21 9.17 7.92
CA VAL A 370 -27.56 10.44 8.21
C VAL A 370 -27.42 11.28 6.93
N THR A 371 -27.38 12.60 7.06
CA THR A 371 -27.06 13.47 5.93
C THR A 371 -25.55 13.43 5.69
N ALA A 372 -25.15 12.82 4.58
CA ALA A 372 -23.75 12.71 4.20
C ALA A 372 -23.22 14.05 3.68
N ALA A 373 -23.97 14.70 2.79
CA ALA A 373 -23.63 15.99 2.21
C ALA A 373 -24.80 16.64 1.43
N LYS A 374 -24.69 17.95 1.16
CA LYS A 374 -25.63 18.74 0.35
C LYS A 374 -24.99 19.16 -0.98
N GLY A 375 -25.80 19.58 -1.96
CA GLY A 375 -25.30 20.10 -3.25
C GLY A 375 -24.93 19.04 -4.29
N TRP A 376 -25.34 17.79 -4.10
CA TRP A 376 -25.02 16.65 -4.98
C TRP A 376 -25.88 16.57 -6.26
N SER A 377 -26.76 17.55 -6.50
CA SER A 377 -27.49 17.68 -7.77
C SER A 377 -26.56 18.02 -8.94
N ALA A 378 -25.39 18.58 -8.67
CA ALA A 378 -24.37 18.89 -9.67
C ALA A 378 -23.44 17.72 -10.01
N LEU A 379 -23.60 16.58 -9.34
CA LEU A 379 -22.75 15.41 -9.50
C LEU A 379 -23.48 14.29 -10.26
N SER A 380 -22.72 13.46 -10.95
CA SER A 380 -23.18 12.29 -11.70
C SER A 380 -22.23 11.12 -11.46
N ASN A 381 -22.57 9.92 -11.95
CA ASN A 381 -21.71 8.73 -11.84
C ASN A 381 -21.21 8.50 -10.40
N ILE A 382 -22.15 8.52 -9.44
CA ILE A 382 -21.84 8.31 -8.03
C ILE A 382 -21.66 6.81 -7.79
N THR A 383 -20.48 6.37 -7.36
CA THR A 383 -20.19 4.97 -7.05
C THR A 383 -19.17 4.85 -5.92
N SER A 384 -19.12 3.70 -5.27
CA SER A 384 -18.07 3.40 -4.30
C SER A 384 -16.72 3.39 -4.98
N ALA A 385 -15.73 3.99 -4.33
CA ALA A 385 -14.35 3.88 -4.76
C ALA A 385 -13.67 2.66 -4.13
N GLY A 386 -14.24 2.07 -3.07
CA GLY A 386 -13.45 1.25 -2.15
C GLY A 386 -12.67 2.14 -1.19
N ASP A 387 -11.60 1.65 -0.60
CA ASP A 387 -10.71 2.46 0.26
C ASP A 387 -9.59 3.07 -0.61
N PHE A 388 -9.81 4.28 -1.12
CA PHE A 388 -8.95 4.92 -2.13
C PHE A 388 -7.73 5.61 -1.51
N ASN A 389 -7.80 5.96 -0.23
CA ASN A 389 -6.68 6.57 0.50
C ASN A 389 -5.98 5.59 1.45
N GLY A 390 -6.42 4.33 1.53
CA GLY A 390 -5.82 3.27 2.33
C GLY A 390 -5.99 3.47 3.84
N ASP A 391 -7.00 4.23 4.27
CA ASP A 391 -7.26 4.53 5.68
C ASP A 391 -8.18 3.50 6.38
N GLY A 392 -8.64 2.49 5.64
CA GLY A 392 -9.52 1.42 6.09
C GLY A 392 -11.01 1.79 6.04
N ILE A 393 -11.36 2.95 5.49
CA ILE A 393 -12.73 3.47 5.38
C ILE A 393 -13.10 3.58 3.90
N ALA A 394 -14.29 3.10 3.54
CA ALA A 394 -14.79 3.21 2.18
C ALA A 394 -15.03 4.67 1.77
N ASP A 395 -14.55 4.99 0.58
CA ASP A 395 -14.66 6.27 -0.11
C ASP A 395 -15.71 6.21 -1.23
N LEU A 396 -16.08 7.40 -1.72
CA LEU A 396 -17.01 7.56 -2.83
C LEU A 396 -16.36 8.37 -3.95
N VAL A 397 -16.63 8.02 -5.20
CA VAL A 397 -16.28 8.86 -6.35
C VAL A 397 -17.53 9.42 -7.02
N ALA A 398 -17.43 10.64 -7.54
CA ALA A 398 -18.47 11.25 -8.35
C ALA A 398 -17.87 12.24 -9.36
N VAL A 399 -18.58 12.44 -10.47
CA VAL A 399 -18.18 13.33 -11.57
C VAL A 399 -19.01 14.61 -11.53
N ASP A 400 -18.37 15.77 -11.52
CA ASP A 400 -19.07 17.06 -11.60
C ASP A 400 -19.46 17.46 -13.04
N LYS A 401 -20.22 18.55 -13.18
CA LYS A 401 -20.72 19.02 -14.49
C LYS A 401 -19.62 19.38 -15.48
N VAL A 402 -18.44 19.78 -15.01
CA VAL A 402 -17.31 20.17 -15.88
C VAL A 402 -16.40 18.98 -16.18
N GLY A 403 -16.71 17.80 -15.63
CA GLY A 403 -16.04 16.54 -15.94
C GLY A 403 -14.84 16.26 -15.06
N VAL A 404 -14.79 16.84 -13.87
CA VAL A 404 -13.81 16.48 -12.87
C VAL A 404 -14.33 15.27 -12.08
N LEU A 405 -13.49 14.25 -11.94
CA LEU A 405 -13.70 13.14 -11.04
C LEU A 405 -13.16 13.51 -9.66
N TRP A 406 -14.05 13.52 -8.69
CA TRP A 406 -13.75 13.78 -7.29
C TRP A 406 -13.84 12.48 -6.49
N ALA A 407 -12.83 12.20 -5.67
CA ALA A 407 -12.89 11.22 -4.59
C ALA A 407 -13.28 11.93 -3.29
N TYR A 408 -14.31 11.44 -2.61
CA TYR A 408 -14.83 11.94 -1.34
C TYR A 408 -14.39 10.97 -0.24
N LEU A 409 -13.47 11.44 0.61
CA LEU A 409 -12.77 10.61 1.58
C LEU A 409 -13.64 10.35 2.81
N GLY A 410 -13.89 9.09 3.14
CA GLY A 410 -14.77 8.68 4.23
C GLY A 410 -14.32 9.16 5.60
N ALA A 411 -15.27 9.67 6.40
CA ALA A 411 -15.02 10.07 7.80
C ALA A 411 -15.34 8.97 8.82
N GLY A 412 -15.79 7.81 8.34
CA GLY A 412 -16.11 6.67 9.18
C GLY A 412 -17.49 6.72 9.85
N ASN A 413 -18.31 7.72 9.54
CA ASN A 413 -19.63 7.93 10.15
C ASN A 413 -20.74 8.13 9.11
N GLY A 414 -20.46 7.81 7.84
CA GLY A 414 -21.37 8.09 6.71
C GLY A 414 -21.25 9.50 6.14
N THR A 415 -20.29 10.30 6.60
CA THR A 415 -19.91 11.60 6.03
C THR A 415 -18.48 11.56 5.48
N PHE A 416 -17.96 12.70 5.03
CA PHE A 416 -16.64 12.80 4.38
C PHE A 416 -15.71 13.78 5.11
N LYS A 417 -14.42 13.44 5.19
CA LYS A 417 -13.34 14.32 5.71
C LYS A 417 -13.02 15.46 4.74
N GLY A 418 -13.28 15.24 3.46
CA GLY A 418 -12.97 16.16 2.38
C GLY A 418 -13.13 15.50 1.02
N ARG A 419 -12.70 16.18 -0.04
CA ARG A 419 -12.61 15.60 -1.38
C ARG A 419 -11.29 15.96 -2.05
N VAL A 420 -10.82 15.07 -2.92
CA VAL A 420 -9.61 15.21 -3.72
C VAL A 420 -9.95 15.07 -5.20
N GLN A 421 -9.32 15.88 -6.05
CA GLN A 421 -9.45 15.76 -7.49
C GLN A 421 -8.59 14.59 -7.99
N PHE A 422 -9.19 13.62 -8.67
CA PHE A 422 -8.51 12.42 -9.19
C PHE A 422 -8.39 12.41 -10.72
N GLY A 423 -9.11 13.29 -11.42
CA GLY A 423 -8.93 13.47 -12.86
C GLY A 423 -9.91 14.47 -13.48
N SER A 424 -9.67 14.80 -14.75
CA SER A 424 -10.53 15.65 -15.58
C SER A 424 -10.94 14.91 -16.86
N GLY A 425 -11.92 15.44 -17.62
CA GLY A 425 -12.39 14.83 -18.87
C GLY A 425 -13.38 13.67 -18.70
N TRP A 426 -14.01 13.54 -17.53
CA TRP A 426 -14.91 12.44 -17.19
C TRP A 426 -16.34 12.61 -17.73
N ASN A 427 -16.67 13.76 -18.31
CA ASN A 427 -17.97 14.02 -18.96
C ASN A 427 -18.31 13.05 -20.10
N SER A 428 -17.29 12.43 -20.71
CA SER A 428 -17.46 11.42 -21.76
C SER A 428 -17.93 10.06 -21.25
N LYS A 429 -17.92 9.82 -19.93
CA LYS A 429 -18.18 8.51 -19.33
C LYS A 429 -19.68 8.30 -19.07
N THR A 430 -20.24 7.28 -19.71
CA THR A 430 -21.64 6.85 -19.59
C THR A 430 -21.86 5.79 -18.52
N ALA A 431 -20.79 5.20 -17.99
CA ALA A 431 -20.81 4.35 -16.81
C ALA A 431 -19.49 4.49 -16.05
N LEU A 432 -19.59 4.42 -14.72
CA LEU A 432 -18.47 4.34 -13.79
C LEU A 432 -18.79 3.24 -12.78
N VAL A 433 -17.85 2.33 -12.59
CA VAL A 433 -17.91 1.23 -11.62
C VAL A 433 -16.64 1.33 -10.80
N GLY A 434 -16.73 1.30 -9.47
CA GLY A 434 -15.54 1.27 -8.62
C GLY A 434 -15.57 0.12 -7.62
N ALA A 435 -14.68 0.19 -6.62
CA ALA A 435 -14.61 -0.68 -5.45
C ALA A 435 -14.26 -2.16 -5.70
N GLY A 436 -13.69 -2.49 -6.87
CA GLY A 436 -13.14 -3.82 -7.14
C GLY A 436 -11.63 -3.74 -7.36
N ASP A 437 -10.83 -4.57 -6.68
CA ASP A 437 -9.44 -4.83 -7.06
C ASP A 437 -9.43 -5.78 -8.28
N PHE A 438 -9.44 -5.19 -9.48
CA PHE A 438 -9.45 -5.94 -10.75
C PHE A 438 -8.03 -6.33 -11.17
N THR A 439 -7.02 -5.65 -10.62
CA THR A 439 -5.61 -5.88 -10.93
C THR A 439 -4.91 -6.89 -10.04
N GLY A 440 -5.49 -7.20 -8.87
CA GLY A 440 -4.89 -8.04 -7.83
C GLY A 440 -3.77 -7.35 -7.05
N ASP A 441 -3.68 -6.01 -7.12
CA ASP A 441 -2.61 -5.23 -6.49
C ASP A 441 -2.92 -4.79 -5.06
N GLY A 442 -4.11 -5.15 -4.55
CA GLY A 442 -4.59 -4.84 -3.21
C GLY A 442 -5.28 -3.48 -3.11
N ASN A 443 -5.29 -2.66 -4.17
CA ASN A 443 -5.98 -1.38 -4.20
C ASN A 443 -7.27 -1.49 -5.00
N ALA A 444 -8.26 -0.66 -4.64
CA ALA A 444 -9.50 -0.63 -5.40
C ALA A 444 -9.30 0.07 -6.76
N ASP A 445 -9.85 -0.50 -7.83
CA ASP A 445 -9.79 0.06 -9.17
C ASP A 445 -11.13 0.68 -9.60
N LEU A 446 -11.10 1.52 -10.64
CA LEU A 446 -12.30 1.95 -11.36
C LEU A 446 -12.34 1.38 -12.78
N LEU A 447 -13.54 1.08 -13.24
CA LEU A 447 -13.85 0.86 -14.64
C LEU A 447 -14.76 1.98 -15.13
N ALA A 448 -14.43 2.54 -16.28
CA ALA A 448 -15.28 3.52 -16.92
C ALA A 448 -15.55 3.14 -18.36
N ARG A 449 -16.79 3.36 -18.78
CA ARG A 449 -17.20 3.22 -20.17
C ARG A 449 -17.61 4.56 -20.75
N ASP A 450 -17.14 4.89 -21.94
CA ASP A 450 -17.57 6.09 -22.65
C ASP A 450 -18.79 5.87 -23.57
N SER A 451 -19.21 6.91 -24.29
CA SER A 451 -20.34 6.86 -25.22
C SER A 451 -20.08 6.03 -26.48
N ALA A 452 -18.81 5.87 -26.88
CA ALA A 452 -18.41 5.00 -27.99
C ALA A 452 -18.39 3.51 -27.59
N GLY A 453 -18.60 3.21 -26.31
CA GLY A 453 -18.55 1.85 -25.78
C GLY A 453 -17.13 1.33 -25.58
N ARG A 454 -16.14 2.23 -25.46
CA ARG A 454 -14.81 1.87 -24.96
C ARG A 454 -14.89 1.59 -23.47
N LEU A 455 -14.27 0.50 -23.02
CA LEU A 455 -14.10 0.21 -21.60
C LEU A 455 -12.63 0.43 -21.22
N ALA A 456 -12.40 1.18 -20.15
CA ALA A 456 -11.06 1.41 -19.60
C ALA A 456 -11.03 1.09 -18.10
N LEU A 457 -9.89 0.56 -17.67
CA LEU A 457 -9.49 0.35 -16.29
C LEU A 457 -8.66 1.53 -15.82
N TYR A 458 -8.92 2.01 -14.61
CA TYR A 458 -8.21 3.09 -13.97
C TYR A 458 -7.71 2.60 -12.62
N THR A 459 -6.39 2.45 -12.51
CA THR A 459 -5.74 2.03 -11.27
C THR A 459 -5.22 3.23 -10.51
N HIS A 460 -5.02 3.08 -9.21
CA HIS A 460 -4.49 4.13 -8.36
C HIS A 460 -3.58 3.55 -7.29
N SER A 461 -2.75 4.41 -6.70
CA SER A 461 -2.00 4.09 -5.49
C SER A 461 -2.52 5.01 -4.38
N PRO A 462 -2.72 4.51 -3.14
CA PRO A 462 -3.23 5.32 -2.03
C PRO A 462 -2.41 6.58 -1.74
N SER A 463 -1.12 6.60 -2.10
CA SER A 463 -0.24 7.77 -1.95
C SER A 463 -0.25 8.73 -3.14
N SER A 464 -1.09 8.50 -4.16
CA SER A 464 -1.13 9.27 -5.41
C SER A 464 -2.50 9.91 -5.62
N SER A 465 -2.53 11.20 -5.97
CA SER A 465 -3.73 11.92 -6.39
C SER A 465 -4.02 11.78 -7.89
N SER A 466 -3.52 10.73 -8.55
CA SER A 466 -3.65 10.52 -10.00
C SER A 466 -4.02 9.08 -10.34
N LEU A 467 -4.89 8.94 -11.35
CA LEU A 467 -5.31 7.66 -11.92
C LEU A 467 -4.44 7.27 -13.13
N ARG A 468 -4.17 5.97 -13.27
CA ARG A 468 -3.51 5.39 -14.45
C ARG A 468 -4.53 4.63 -15.29
N GLY A 469 -4.86 5.17 -16.45
CA GLY A 469 -5.85 4.60 -17.36
C GLY A 469 -5.27 3.63 -18.39
N SER A 470 -5.90 2.48 -18.55
CA SER A 470 -5.60 1.47 -19.58
C SER A 470 -6.88 1.10 -20.33
N THR A 471 -6.86 1.13 -21.67
CA THR A 471 -8.03 0.72 -22.47
C THR A 471 -8.09 -0.80 -22.50
N LEU A 472 -9.19 -1.38 -22.00
CA LEU A 472 -9.43 -2.83 -22.02
C LEU A 472 -10.12 -3.28 -23.31
N ALA A 473 -11.00 -2.44 -23.84
CA ALA A 473 -11.71 -2.69 -25.09
C ALA A 473 -12.01 -1.37 -25.82
N SER A 474 -11.82 -1.37 -27.13
CA SER A 474 -12.01 -0.19 -27.98
C SER A 474 -13.46 0.03 -28.45
N SER A 475 -14.37 -0.92 -28.22
CA SER A 475 -15.80 -0.80 -28.54
C SER A 475 -16.62 -1.95 -27.91
N GLY A 476 -17.94 -1.98 -28.15
CA GLY A 476 -18.82 -3.11 -27.87
C GLY A 476 -19.44 -3.13 -26.47
N TRP A 477 -18.94 -2.34 -25.52
CA TRP A 477 -19.48 -2.29 -24.15
C TRP A 477 -20.75 -1.44 -24.01
N ASN A 478 -21.13 -0.71 -25.07
CA ASN A 478 -22.44 -0.07 -25.20
C ASN A 478 -23.59 -1.10 -25.35
N SER A 479 -23.28 -2.38 -25.63
CA SER A 479 -24.25 -3.47 -25.59
C SER A 479 -24.80 -3.77 -24.19
N TYR A 480 -24.15 -3.24 -23.13
CA TYR A 480 -24.64 -3.31 -21.76
C TYR A 480 -25.29 -1.99 -21.36
N LYS A 481 -26.56 -1.99 -20.98
CA LYS A 481 -27.20 -0.79 -20.43
C LYS A 481 -26.67 -0.43 -19.04
N ARG A 482 -26.14 -1.40 -18.30
CA ARG A 482 -25.58 -1.20 -16.95
C ARG A 482 -24.37 -2.08 -16.71
N LEU A 483 -23.42 -1.54 -15.96
CA LEU A 483 -22.23 -2.20 -15.44
C LEU A 483 -22.18 -1.90 -13.95
N PHE A 484 -21.85 -2.90 -13.13
CA PHE A 484 -21.62 -2.74 -11.69
C PHE A 484 -20.79 -3.91 -11.17
N THR A 485 -20.04 -3.72 -10.08
CA THR A 485 -19.35 -4.82 -9.41
C THR A 485 -20.26 -5.41 -8.34
N PRO A 486 -20.40 -6.74 -8.25
CA PRO A 486 -20.97 -7.40 -7.09
C PRO A 486 -19.90 -7.69 -6.01
N GLY A 487 -18.67 -7.18 -6.15
CA GLY A 487 -17.52 -7.71 -5.42
C GLY A 487 -17.08 -9.07 -5.96
N ASP A 488 -16.51 -9.91 -5.10
CA ASP A 488 -16.12 -11.31 -5.39
C ASP A 488 -17.32 -12.27 -5.22
N ILE A 489 -18.18 -12.34 -6.23
CA ILE A 489 -19.36 -13.22 -6.21
C ILE A 489 -19.01 -14.65 -6.63
N THR A 490 -17.85 -14.86 -7.24
CA THR A 490 -17.29 -16.18 -7.56
C THR A 490 -16.59 -16.86 -6.39
N GLY A 491 -16.25 -16.13 -5.33
CA GLY A 491 -15.59 -16.64 -4.15
C GLY A 491 -14.11 -16.95 -4.33
N ASP A 492 -13.49 -16.47 -5.42
CA ASP A 492 -12.11 -16.77 -5.78
C ASP A 492 -11.10 -15.71 -5.29
N GLY A 493 -11.58 -14.74 -4.51
CA GLY A 493 -10.80 -13.65 -3.95
C GLY A 493 -10.61 -12.46 -4.88
N LYS A 494 -11.24 -12.44 -6.06
CA LYS A 494 -11.05 -11.38 -7.06
C LYS A 494 -12.35 -10.64 -7.32
N ALA A 495 -12.24 -9.34 -7.59
CA ALA A 495 -13.42 -8.55 -7.92
C ALA A 495 -14.01 -8.96 -9.27
N ASP A 496 -15.31 -9.22 -9.29
CA ASP A 496 -16.06 -9.54 -10.49
C ASP A 496 -16.76 -8.30 -11.06
N LEU A 497 -17.27 -8.43 -12.29
CA LEU A 497 -18.13 -7.43 -12.92
C LEU A 497 -19.41 -8.08 -13.43
N ILE A 498 -20.55 -7.40 -13.26
CA ILE A 498 -21.81 -7.78 -13.87
C ILE A 498 -22.21 -6.75 -14.93
N GLY A 499 -22.52 -7.25 -16.12
CA GLY A 499 -23.09 -6.46 -17.22
C GLY A 499 -24.53 -6.86 -17.51
N VAL A 500 -25.44 -5.90 -17.45
CA VAL A 500 -26.83 -6.08 -17.91
C VAL A 500 -26.92 -5.58 -19.34
N GLY A 501 -27.14 -6.50 -20.28
CA GLY A 501 -27.34 -6.23 -21.70
C GLY A 501 -28.55 -5.33 -21.96
N THR A 502 -28.54 -4.63 -23.09
CA THR A 502 -29.69 -3.87 -23.60
C THR A 502 -30.92 -4.75 -23.81
N SER A 503 -30.72 -6.01 -24.20
CA SER A 503 -31.75 -7.06 -24.28
C SER A 503 -32.28 -7.55 -22.93
N GLY A 504 -31.69 -7.10 -21.81
CA GLY A 504 -32.02 -7.57 -20.45
C GLY A 504 -31.29 -8.85 -20.02
N LYS A 505 -30.58 -9.53 -20.91
CA LYS A 505 -29.68 -10.63 -20.55
C LYS A 505 -28.55 -10.13 -19.65
N THR A 506 -28.21 -10.88 -18.61
CA THR A 506 -27.22 -10.47 -17.61
C THR A 506 -26.06 -11.44 -17.62
N TYR A 507 -24.85 -10.89 -17.57
CA TYR A 507 -23.61 -11.64 -17.66
C TYR A 507 -22.69 -11.30 -16.50
N LEU A 508 -22.07 -12.33 -15.94
CA LEU A 508 -20.97 -12.23 -15.01
C LEU A 508 -19.66 -12.28 -15.78
N PHE A 509 -18.73 -11.42 -15.44
CA PHE A 509 -17.36 -11.39 -15.91
C PHE A 509 -16.47 -11.71 -14.71
N PRO A 510 -16.04 -12.98 -14.56
CA PRO A 510 -15.19 -13.36 -13.44
C PRO A 510 -13.88 -12.59 -13.45
N GLY A 511 -13.47 -12.06 -12.30
CA GLY A 511 -12.20 -11.37 -12.12
C GLY A 511 -11.01 -12.30 -12.29
N THR A 512 -9.90 -11.79 -12.81
CA THR A 512 -8.63 -12.56 -12.86
C THR A 512 -7.59 -12.07 -11.88
N GLY A 513 -7.75 -10.84 -11.36
CA GLY A 513 -6.74 -10.16 -10.54
C GLY A 513 -5.48 -9.89 -11.36
N LYS A 514 -5.63 -9.48 -12.63
CA LYS A 514 -4.51 -9.18 -13.54
C LYS A 514 -4.85 -7.99 -14.41
N ALA A 515 -4.09 -6.90 -14.28
CA ALA A 515 -4.34 -5.64 -15.00
C ALA A 515 -4.45 -5.78 -16.54
N ALA A 516 -3.64 -6.65 -17.14
CA ALA A 516 -3.65 -6.85 -18.59
C ALA A 516 -4.90 -7.60 -19.10
N THR A 517 -5.49 -8.44 -18.27
CA THR A 517 -6.62 -9.31 -18.62
C THR A 517 -7.59 -9.43 -17.45
N PRO A 518 -8.20 -8.34 -16.99
CA PRO A 518 -8.88 -8.28 -15.68
C PRO A 518 -10.11 -9.19 -15.59
N PHE A 519 -10.65 -9.63 -16.72
CA PHE A 519 -11.82 -10.52 -16.77
C PHE A 519 -11.54 -11.78 -17.57
N ALA A 520 -12.03 -12.91 -17.04
CA ALA A 520 -12.15 -14.15 -17.77
C ALA A 520 -13.36 -14.11 -18.74
N ALA A 521 -13.56 -15.20 -19.48
CA ALA A 521 -14.72 -15.33 -20.36
C ALA A 521 -16.04 -15.15 -19.58
N ARG A 522 -16.91 -14.29 -20.10
CA ARG A 522 -18.22 -14.00 -19.47
C ARG A 522 -19.10 -15.24 -19.41
N LYS A 523 -19.90 -15.33 -18.35
CA LYS A 523 -20.90 -16.39 -18.11
C LYS A 523 -22.29 -15.77 -17.99
N ALA A 524 -23.34 -16.51 -18.34
CA ALA A 524 -24.70 -16.09 -18.03
C ALA A 524 -24.89 -16.03 -16.50
N PHE A 525 -25.56 -15.00 -15.99
CA PHE A 525 -25.77 -14.81 -14.56
C PHE A 525 -27.24 -14.98 -14.18
N GLY A 526 -27.54 -16.03 -13.40
CA GLY A 526 -28.89 -16.44 -12.99
C GLY A 526 -29.55 -17.47 -13.93
N SER A 527 -30.55 -18.20 -13.43
CA SER A 527 -31.22 -19.31 -14.15
C SER A 527 -32.33 -18.88 -15.13
N SER A 528 -32.84 -17.64 -15.06
CA SER A 528 -33.85 -17.09 -15.98
C SER A 528 -33.53 -15.62 -16.33
N THR A 529 -32.96 -15.37 -17.51
CA THR A 529 -32.48 -14.03 -17.88
C THR A 529 -33.62 -13.09 -18.29
N SER A 530 -34.20 -12.35 -17.33
CA SER A 530 -34.55 -10.92 -17.48
C SER A 530 -34.85 -10.31 -16.10
N TRP A 531 -33.96 -9.44 -15.61
CA TRP A 531 -34.12 -8.81 -14.29
C TRP A 531 -35.10 -7.62 -14.27
N GLY A 532 -35.79 -7.36 -15.40
CA GLY A 532 -36.80 -6.30 -15.53
C GLY A 532 -36.25 -4.89 -15.33
N THR A 533 -37.04 -4.03 -14.66
CA THR A 533 -36.74 -2.62 -14.36
C THR A 533 -35.97 -2.42 -13.04
N ARG A 534 -35.62 -3.50 -12.33
CA ARG A 534 -34.86 -3.46 -11.07
C ARG A 534 -33.57 -2.68 -11.22
N LEU A 535 -33.24 -1.79 -10.28
CA LEU A 535 -31.97 -1.08 -10.23
C LEU A 535 -30.99 -1.85 -9.34
N PHE A 536 -29.97 -2.44 -9.95
CA PHE A 536 -28.85 -3.01 -9.21
C PHE A 536 -27.94 -1.88 -8.74
N VAL A 537 -27.51 -1.97 -7.49
CA VAL A 537 -26.61 -1.01 -6.88
C VAL A 537 -25.27 -1.68 -6.69
N GLY A 538 -24.25 -1.11 -7.33
CA GLY A 538 -22.85 -1.50 -7.20
C GLY A 538 -22.16 -0.76 -6.08
#